data_AF-A0ABD0ZNL9-F1
#
_entry.id   AF-A0ABD0ZNL9-F1
#
_cell.length_a   1.000
_cell.length_b   1.000
_cell.length_c   1.000
_cell.angle_alpha   90.00
_cell.angle_beta   90.00
_cell.angle_gamma   90.00
#
_symmetry.space_group_name_H-M   'P 1'
#
loop_
_entity.id
_entity.type
_entity.pdbx_description
1 polymer ?
#
loop_
_entity_poly.entity_id
_entity_poly.type
_entity_poly.pdbx_seq_one_letter_code
_entity_poly.pdbx_strand_id
1 'polypeptide(L)'
;MEEEFPKHYFRFGDEPQVDHINNNCKFSAIKKINKALPTEYKQVKTTSVFANIPAIFENGLHFSGTTIHSMMCRRLLTRKKYEFWCVFGGRPLRFSLREFYACHGAQVQG
;
A
#
# COMPACT_ATOMS: atom_id res chain seq x y z
N MET A 1 -20.89 -1.57 -27.91
CA MET A 1 -19.64 -0.80 -27.78
C MET A 1 -18.83 -1.60 -26.78
N GLU A 2 -17.82 -2.35 -27.23
CA GLU A 2 -16.98 -3.12 -26.30
C GLU A 2 -16.34 -2.10 -25.35
N GLU A 3 -16.62 -2.23 -24.05
CA GLU A 3 -15.95 -1.42 -23.03
C GLU A 3 -14.46 -1.75 -23.13
N GLU A 4 -13.69 -0.85 -23.77
CA GLU A 4 -12.25 -0.99 -23.90
C GLU A 4 -11.66 -1.04 -22.49
N PHE A 5 -11.19 -2.22 -22.09
CA PHE A 5 -10.60 -2.43 -20.77
C PHE A 5 -9.49 -1.40 -20.53
N PRO A 6 -9.36 -0.86 -19.30
CA PRO A 6 -8.33 0.11 -19.00
C PRO A 6 -6.96 -0.41 -19.41
N LYS A 7 -6.20 0.38 -20.17
CA LYS A 7 -4.89 -0.03 -20.69
C LYS A 7 -3.96 -0.34 -19.52
N HIS A 8 -3.37 -1.53 -19.52
CA HIS A 8 -2.38 -1.91 -18.53
C HIS A 8 -1.01 -1.30 -18.86
N TYR A 9 -0.18 -1.05 -17.84
CA TYR A 9 1.18 -0.57 -18.03
C TYR A 9 2.09 -1.64 -18.65
N PHE A 10 1.99 -2.87 -18.14
CA PHE A 10 2.51 -4.08 -18.79
C PHE A 10 1.33 -4.89 -19.32
N ARG A 11 1.48 -5.53 -20.48
CA ARG A 11 0.47 -6.50 -20.93
C ARG A 11 0.45 -7.67 -19.95
N PHE A 12 -0.70 -8.31 -19.83
CA PHE A 12 -0.83 -9.48 -18.97
C PHE A 12 0.15 -10.58 -19.41
N GLY A 13 1.03 -11.02 -18.50
CA GLY A 13 2.09 -12.00 -18.78
C GLY A 13 3.43 -11.38 -19.19
N ASP A 14 3.46 -10.10 -19.55
CA ASP A 14 4.68 -9.36 -19.89
C ASP A 14 5.25 -8.58 -18.70
N GLU A 15 4.74 -8.81 -17.49
CA GLU A 15 5.29 -8.18 -16.28
C GLU A 15 6.73 -8.65 -16.02
N PRO A 16 7.62 -7.73 -15.60
CA PRO A 16 9.01 -8.09 -15.29
C PRO A 16 9.02 -9.09 -14.13
N GLN A 17 9.67 -10.23 -14.37
CA GLN A 17 9.92 -11.22 -13.33
C GLN A 17 11.16 -10.80 -12.55
N VAL A 18 11.07 -10.85 -11.22
CA VAL A 18 12.19 -10.51 -10.34
C VAL A 18 12.52 -11.72 -9.48
N ASP A 19 13.75 -12.19 -9.58
CA ASP A 19 14.22 -13.40 -8.89
C ASP A 19 14.28 -13.22 -7.36
N HIS A 20 14.60 -12.00 -6.90
CA HIS A 20 14.68 -11.69 -5.49
C HIS A 20 14.17 -10.29 -5.17
N ILE A 21 13.18 -10.23 -4.28
CA ILE A 21 12.70 -8.98 -3.70
C ILE A 21 13.09 -8.99 -2.23
N ASN A 22 13.90 -8.00 -1.83
CA ASN A 22 14.24 -7.80 -0.44
C ASN A 22 12.98 -7.45 0.35
N ASN A 23 12.49 -8.40 1.14
CA ASN A 23 11.29 -8.23 1.96
C ASN A 23 11.62 -7.80 3.40
N ASN A 24 12.68 -7.03 3.61
CA ASN A 24 13.13 -6.58 4.92
C ASN A 24 12.17 -5.55 5.54
N CYS A 25 10.99 -6.01 5.94
CA CYS A 25 10.09 -5.30 6.84
C CYS A 25 10.28 -5.88 8.25
N LYS A 26 10.84 -5.09 9.16
CA LYS A 26 11.05 -5.51 10.55
C LYS A 26 10.14 -4.72 11.47
N PHE A 27 9.20 -5.41 12.09
CA PHE A 27 8.32 -4.83 13.12
C PHE A 27 8.97 -4.75 14.51
N SER A 28 10.28 -4.99 14.63
CA SER A 28 11.01 -4.84 15.89
C SER A 28 10.92 -3.42 16.45
N ALA A 29 10.78 -2.42 15.59
CA ALA A 29 10.55 -1.03 15.99
C ALA A 29 9.20 -0.85 16.70
N ILE A 30 8.14 -1.51 16.22
CA ILE A 30 6.79 -1.43 16.83
C ILE A 30 6.81 -1.97 18.27
N LYS A 31 7.54 -3.06 18.50
CA LYS A 31 7.75 -3.59 19.87
C LYS A 31 8.39 -2.56 20.79
N LYS A 32 9.40 -1.83 20.30
CA LYS A 32 10.08 -0.78 21.08
C LYS A 32 9.15 0.40 21.36
N ILE A 33 8.36 0.82 20.37
CA ILE A 33 7.39 1.92 20.51
C ILE A 33 6.33 1.56 21.54
N ASN A 34 5.71 0.38 21.43
CA ASN A 34 4.70 -0.06 22.41
C ASN A 34 5.25 -0.10 23.85
N LYS A 35 6.52 -0.52 24.01
CA LYS A 35 7.19 -0.52 25.32
C LYS A 35 7.46 0.90 25.85
N ALA A 36 7.86 1.83 24.98
CA ALA A 36 8.23 3.19 25.37
C ALA A 36 7.02 4.12 25.55
N LEU A 37 5.96 3.95 24.75
CA LEU A 37 4.81 4.85 24.62
C LEU A 37 3.49 4.06 24.55
N PRO A 38 3.09 3.38 25.64
CA PRO A 38 1.93 2.49 25.62
C PRO A 38 0.59 3.23 25.47
N THR A 39 0.49 4.45 26.01
CA THR A 39 -0.74 5.26 25.97
C THR A 39 -1.02 5.74 24.55
N GLU A 40 -0.01 6.31 23.89
CA GLU A 40 -0.05 6.80 22.52
C GLU A 40 -0.27 5.62 21.56
N TYR A 41 0.39 4.49 21.81
CA TYR A 41 0.17 3.27 21.02
C TYR A 41 -1.30 2.83 21.07
N LYS A 42 -1.96 2.86 22.23
CA LYS A 42 -3.39 2.55 22.36
C LYS A 42 -4.27 3.57 21.62
N GLN A 43 -3.90 4.85 21.62
CA GLN A 43 -4.61 5.88 20.85
C GLN A 43 -4.51 5.61 19.35
N VAL A 44 -3.29 5.34 18.84
CA VAL A 44 -3.06 5.04 17.42
C VAL A 44 -3.93 3.87 16.95
N LYS A 45 -4.10 2.83 17.78
CA LYS A 45 -4.96 1.69 17.44
C LYS A 45 -6.44 2.04 17.28
N THR A 46 -6.92 3.08 17.96
CA THR A 46 -8.35 3.37 18.03
C THR A 46 -8.77 4.45 17.05
N THR A 47 -7.94 5.48 16.86
CA THR A 47 -8.36 6.72 16.18
C THR A 47 -7.50 7.09 14.98
N SER A 48 -6.36 6.42 14.76
CA SER A 48 -5.43 6.79 13.71
C SER A 48 -5.69 6.02 12.41
N VAL A 49 -5.46 6.70 11.28
CA VAL A 49 -5.26 6.07 9.97
C VAL A 49 -4.16 5.00 9.96
N PHE A 50 -3.25 5.08 10.94
CA PHE A 50 -2.18 4.12 11.14
C PHE A 50 -2.59 2.90 11.99
N ALA A 51 -3.83 2.79 12.45
CA ALA A 51 -4.31 1.64 13.24
C ALA A 51 -4.04 0.28 12.57
N ASN A 52 -3.99 0.27 11.23
CA ASN A 52 -3.64 -0.90 10.44
C ASN A 52 -2.20 -1.38 10.66
N ILE A 53 -1.25 -0.50 11.01
CA ILE A 53 0.15 -0.87 11.21
C ILE A 53 0.34 -1.73 12.48
N PRO A 54 -0.16 -1.31 13.68
CA PRO A 54 -0.27 -2.17 14.84
C PRO A 54 -1.02 -3.47 14.56
N ALA A 55 -2.15 -3.40 13.85
CA ALA A 55 -2.96 -4.58 13.56
C ALA A 55 -2.20 -5.60 12.69
N ILE A 56 -1.44 -5.15 11.69
CA ILE A 56 -0.56 -6.03 10.90
C ILE A 56 0.45 -6.72 11.81
N PHE A 57 1.13 -5.96 12.67
CA PHE A 57 2.14 -6.52 13.56
C PHE A 57 1.56 -7.53 14.58
N GLU A 58 0.45 -7.19 15.22
CA GLU A 58 -0.15 -8.01 16.29
C GLU A 58 -0.79 -9.28 15.75
N ASN A 59 -1.35 -9.24 14.54
CA ASN A 59 -1.87 -10.43 13.85
C ASN A 59 -0.76 -11.28 13.20
N GLY A 60 0.52 -10.91 13.39
CA GLY A 60 1.65 -11.63 12.79
C GLY A 60 1.69 -11.54 11.26
N LEU A 61 1.03 -10.52 10.69
CA LEU A 61 1.05 -10.28 9.26
C LEU A 61 2.36 -9.60 8.87
N HIS A 62 2.91 -10.02 7.74
CA HIS A 62 4.13 -9.44 7.20
C HIS A 62 3.82 -8.56 6.00
N PHE A 63 4.60 -7.50 5.86
CA PHE A 63 4.68 -6.80 4.58
C PHE A 63 5.27 -7.76 3.54
N SER A 64 4.75 -7.70 2.32
CA SER A 64 5.23 -8.49 1.20
C SER A 64 5.65 -7.52 0.10
N GLY A 65 6.96 -7.34 -0.05
CA GLY A 65 7.55 -6.61 -1.17
C GLY A 65 7.10 -7.19 -2.51
N THR A 66 6.95 -8.51 -2.59
CA THR A 66 6.40 -9.22 -3.77
C THR A 66 4.98 -8.77 -4.09
N THR A 67 4.13 -8.56 -3.09
CA THR A 67 2.77 -8.07 -3.28
C THR A 67 2.78 -6.65 -3.84
N ILE A 68 3.58 -5.75 -3.28
CA ILE A 68 3.69 -4.37 -3.77
C ILE A 68 4.29 -4.34 -5.18
N HIS A 69 5.32 -5.12 -5.44
CA HIS A 69 5.89 -5.27 -6.78
C HIS A 69 4.84 -5.75 -7.79
N SER A 70 4.03 -6.75 -7.42
CA SER A 70 2.93 -7.24 -8.27
C SER A 70 1.89 -6.15 -8.53
N MET A 71 1.51 -5.36 -7.51
CA MET A 71 0.62 -4.22 -7.68
C MET A 71 1.20 -3.18 -8.64
N MET A 72 2.49 -2.89 -8.54
CA MET A 72 3.20 -1.93 -9.41
C MET A 72 3.25 -2.40 -10.85
N CYS A 73 3.47 -3.69 -11.10
CA CYS A 73 3.49 -4.24 -12.45
C CYS A 73 2.08 -4.32 -13.05
N ARG A 74 1.07 -4.68 -12.26
CA ARG A 74 -0.33 -4.77 -12.69
C ARG A 74 -1.05 -3.42 -12.65
N ARG A 75 -0.32 -2.31 -12.78
CA ARG A 75 -0.89 -0.97 -12.76
C ARG A 75 -1.60 -0.63 -14.07
N LEU A 76 -2.69 0.11 -13.98
CA LEU A 76 -3.43 0.65 -15.10
C LEU A 76 -2.89 2.04 -15.47
N LEU A 77 -2.85 2.32 -16.76
CA LEU A 77 -2.52 3.65 -17.28
C LEU A 77 -3.67 4.60 -16.96
N THR A 78 -3.34 5.68 -16.27
CA THR A 78 -4.29 6.75 -15.93
C THR A 78 -3.79 8.09 -16.44
N ARG A 79 -4.71 8.96 -16.86
CA ARG A 79 -4.41 10.36 -17.22
C ARG A 79 -4.20 11.24 -15.98
N LYS A 80 -4.60 10.77 -14.80
CA LYS A 80 -4.52 11.54 -13.56
C LYS A 80 -3.17 11.31 -12.89
N LYS A 81 -2.34 12.36 -12.89
CA LYS A 81 -0.95 12.35 -12.39
C LYS A 81 -0.78 11.82 -10.96
N TYR A 82 -1.78 12.02 -10.09
CA TYR A 82 -1.72 11.67 -8.67
C TYR A 82 -2.63 10.49 -8.30
N GLU A 83 -3.00 9.69 -9.29
CA GLU A 83 -3.69 8.42 -9.07
C GLU A 83 -2.82 7.26 -9.51
N PHE A 84 -2.84 6.21 -8.71
CA PHE A 84 -2.31 4.91 -8.99
C PHE A 84 -3.47 3.92 -9.00
N TRP A 85 -3.57 3.14 -10.06
CA TRP A 85 -4.58 2.10 -10.21
C TRP A 85 -3.86 0.80 -10.48
N CYS A 86 -4.26 -0.29 -9.84
CA CYS A 86 -3.76 -1.63 -10.16
C CYS A 86 -4.88 -2.67 -10.14
N VAL A 87 -4.69 -3.80 -10.81
CA VAL A 87 -5.65 -4.90 -10.76
C VAL A 87 -5.20 -5.92 -9.73
N PHE A 88 -6.05 -6.20 -8.75
CA PHE A 88 -5.84 -7.20 -7.71
C PHE A 88 -7.06 -8.11 -7.60
N GLY A 89 -6.88 -9.43 -7.76
CA GLY A 89 -7.99 -10.39 -7.75
C GLY A 89 -9.06 -10.12 -8.81
N GLY A 90 -8.66 -9.61 -9.98
CA GLY A 90 -9.57 -9.22 -11.07
C GLY A 90 -10.35 -7.92 -10.82
N ARG A 91 -10.10 -7.22 -9.71
CA ARG A 91 -10.76 -5.96 -9.37
C ARG A 91 -9.77 -4.80 -9.43
N PRO A 92 -10.16 -3.63 -9.98
CA PRO A 92 -9.33 -2.45 -9.94
C PRO A 92 -9.28 -1.89 -8.50
N LEU A 93 -8.07 -1.64 -8.02
CA LEU A 93 -7.79 -0.99 -6.75
C LEU A 93 -7.18 0.39 -7.03
N ARG A 94 -7.73 1.43 -6.40
CA ARG A 94 -7.30 2.82 -6.53
C ARG A 94 -6.52 3.24 -5.28
N PHE A 95 -5.37 3.86 -5.51
CA PHE A 95 -4.60 4.60 -4.52
C PHE A 95 -4.33 6.00 -5.06
N SER A 96 -4.68 7.06 -4.34
CA SER A 96 -4.53 8.44 -4.81
C SER A 96 -3.95 9.34 -3.74
N LEU A 97 -3.79 10.60 -4.11
CA LEU A 97 -3.42 11.66 -3.17
C LEU A 97 -4.35 11.75 -1.96
N ARG A 98 -5.62 11.36 -2.08
CA ARG A 98 -6.56 11.33 -0.95
C ARG A 98 -6.12 10.33 0.13
N GLU A 99 -5.77 9.11 -0.27
CA GLU A 99 -5.27 8.09 0.65
C GLU A 99 -3.91 8.50 1.23
N PHE A 100 -3.06 9.15 0.41
CA PHE A 100 -1.81 9.75 0.89
C PHE A 100 -2.05 10.84 1.95
N TYR A 101 -3.01 11.75 1.72
CA TYR A 101 -3.40 12.79 2.68
C TYR A 101 -3.94 12.20 3.97
N ALA A 102 -4.78 11.17 3.87
CA ALA A 102 -5.27 10.47 5.04
C ALA A 102 -4.10 9.94 5.88
N CYS A 103 -3.11 9.29 5.26
CA CYS A 103 -1.94 8.75 5.94
C CYS A 103 -1.03 9.82 6.55
N HIS A 104 -0.70 10.88 5.83
CA HIS A 104 0.35 11.81 6.26
C HIS A 104 -0.16 13.02 7.07
N GLY A 105 -1.47 13.28 7.07
CA GLY A 105 -2.06 14.41 7.81
C GLY A 105 -1.64 15.81 7.33
N ALA A 106 -0.76 15.90 6.32
CA ALA A 106 -0.24 17.16 5.79
C ALA A 106 -0.84 17.45 4.40
N GLN A 107 -1.47 18.62 4.25
CA GLN A 107 -1.82 19.17 2.96
C GLN A 107 -0.54 19.66 2.27
N VAL A 108 -0.15 19.02 1.17
CA VAL A 108 0.87 19.59 0.28
C VAL A 108 0.18 20.73 -0.47
N GLN A 109 0.53 21.97 -0.14
CA GLN A 109 0.10 23.14 -0.91
C GLN A 109 0.65 23.01 -2.33
N GLY A 110 -0.26 22.92 -3.30
CA GLY A 110 0.05 22.93 -4.73
C GLY A 110 0.01 24.33 -5.30
#